data_AF-V4XXN9-F1
#
_entry.id   AF-V4XXN9-F1
#
_cell.length_a   1.000
_cell.length_b   1.000
_cell.length_c   1.000
_cell.angle_alpha   90.00
_cell.angle_beta   90.00
_cell.angle_gamma   90.00
#
_symmetry.space_group_name_H-M   'P 1'
#
loop_
_entity.id
_entity.type
_entity.pdbx_description
1 polymer ?
#
loop_
_entity_poly.entity_id
_entity_poly.type
_entity_poly.pdbx_seq_one_letter_code
_entity_poly.pdbx_strand_id
1 'polypeptide(L)'
;MNPPLRSPARRAALYERLVDGRVDVVATDHAPHARAEKAAGVWSAPSGVPGVETMVPLLLARARDEADPLTVDRVCEATARAPADRLGLPSKGRIAPGADADVVLYESAERPVRGDALHSRCRWTPFEGRAGVFPSLTLLRGEVAYERRGGTERFGPARGRNACAESG
;
A
#
# COMPACT_ATOMS: atom_id res chain seq x y z
N MET A 1 8.01 12.79 -10.67
CA MET A 1 8.19 12.19 -9.33
C MET A 1 9.65 12.37 -8.96
N ASN A 2 9.93 12.61 -7.69
CA ASN A 2 11.29 12.84 -7.21
C ASN A 2 11.52 11.93 -5.99
N PRO A 3 12.49 11.00 -6.01
CA PRO A 3 13.43 10.71 -7.11
C PRO A 3 12.75 10.13 -8.37
N PRO A 4 13.35 10.29 -9.57
CA PRO A 4 12.78 9.74 -10.80
C PRO A 4 12.96 8.22 -10.88
N LEU A 5 12.11 7.57 -11.69
CA LEU A 5 12.26 6.14 -11.99
C LEU A 5 13.64 5.86 -12.60
N ARG A 6 14.26 4.77 -12.14
CA ARG A 6 15.59 4.35 -12.57
C ARG A 6 15.52 3.25 -13.62
N SER A 7 16.65 3.02 -14.30
CA SER A 7 16.85 1.95 -15.27
C SER A 7 16.39 0.58 -14.75
N PRO A 8 15.95 -0.34 -15.62
CA PRO A 8 15.54 -1.69 -15.24
C PRO A 8 16.54 -2.42 -14.32
N ALA A 9 17.85 -2.36 -14.61
CA ALA A 9 18.88 -2.99 -13.78
C ALA A 9 18.91 -2.46 -12.33
N ARG A 10 18.81 -1.14 -12.14
CA ARG A 10 18.73 -0.52 -10.81
C ARG A 10 17.44 -0.89 -10.08
N ARG A 11 16.33 -1.02 -10.79
CA ARG A 11 15.05 -1.46 -10.21
C ARG A 11 15.12 -2.91 -9.76
N ALA A 12 15.74 -3.79 -10.55
CA ALA A 12 15.96 -5.19 -10.18
C ALA A 12 16.84 -5.30 -8.92
N ALA A 13 17.98 -4.60 -8.89
CA ALA A 13 18.86 -4.57 -7.72
C ALA A 13 18.19 -3.99 -6.46
N LEU A 14 17.29 -3.01 -6.61
CA LEU A 14 16.49 -2.49 -5.49
C LEU A 14 15.47 -3.53 -5.01
N TYR A 15 14.84 -4.25 -5.94
CA TYR A 15 13.88 -5.31 -5.63
C TYR A 15 14.54 -6.47 -4.90
N GLU A 16 15.71 -6.92 -5.34
CA GLU A 16 16.51 -7.93 -4.64
C GLU A 16 16.79 -7.53 -3.19
N ARG A 17 17.15 -6.25 -2.96
CA ARG A 17 17.37 -5.71 -1.61
C ARG A 17 16.10 -5.66 -0.76
N LEU A 18 14.93 -5.49 -1.38
CA LEU A 18 13.65 -5.58 -0.66
C LEU A 18 13.39 -7.02 -0.24
N VAL A 19 13.57 -7.95 -1.17
CA VAL A 19 13.34 -9.39 -0.97
C VAL A 19 14.24 -9.94 0.13
N ASP A 20 15.53 -9.58 0.14
CA ASP A 20 16.49 -10.07 1.14
C ASP A 20 16.55 -9.26 2.45
N GLY A 21 15.69 -8.24 2.59
CA GLY A 21 15.55 -7.46 3.83
C GLY A 21 16.54 -6.31 4.00
N ARG A 22 17.48 -6.08 3.07
CA ARG A 22 18.38 -4.89 3.10
C ARG A 22 17.64 -3.56 2.92
N VAL A 23 16.45 -3.59 2.31
CA VAL A 23 15.50 -2.47 2.31
C VAL A 23 14.38 -2.82 3.27
N ASP A 24 14.31 -2.07 4.36
CA ASP A 24 13.42 -2.41 5.46
C ASP A 24 11.96 -2.03 5.22
N VAL A 25 11.71 -0.88 4.58
CA VAL A 25 10.38 -0.25 4.49
C VAL A 25 10.02 0.05 3.05
N VAL A 26 8.77 -0.25 2.68
CA VAL A 26 8.14 0.22 1.45
C VAL A 26 7.07 1.24 1.78
N ALA A 27 7.12 2.39 1.12
CA ALA A 27 6.16 3.46 1.24
C ALA A 27 5.74 3.97 -0.14
N THR A 28 4.64 4.72 -0.21
CA THR A 28 4.04 5.13 -1.48
C THR A 28 4.47 6.49 -1.97
N ASP A 29 4.92 7.37 -1.06
CA ASP A 29 5.10 8.79 -1.33
C ASP A 29 3.87 9.37 -2.09
N HIS A 30 2.67 9.01 -1.62
CA HIS A 30 1.42 9.30 -2.29
C HIS A 30 1.23 10.81 -2.48
N ALA A 31 1.40 11.28 -3.71
CA ALA A 31 1.30 12.68 -4.10
C ALA A 31 0.42 12.79 -5.36
N PRO A 32 -0.93 12.65 -5.21
CA PRO A 32 -1.85 12.69 -6.33
C PRO A 32 -1.97 14.11 -6.90
N HIS A 33 -2.00 14.20 -8.23
CA HIS A 33 -2.28 15.43 -8.98
C HIS A 33 -3.43 15.16 -9.95
N ALA A 34 -4.16 16.20 -10.35
CA ALA A 34 -5.20 16.06 -11.35
C ALA A 34 -4.61 15.60 -12.68
N ARG A 35 -5.38 14.81 -13.44
CA ARG A 35 -4.93 14.28 -14.74
C ARG A 35 -4.57 15.39 -15.72
N ALA A 36 -5.29 16.52 -15.68
CA ALA A 36 -5.02 17.69 -16.50
C ALA A 36 -3.65 18.32 -16.19
N GLU A 37 -3.28 18.43 -14.91
CA GLU A 37 -1.97 18.95 -14.50
C GLU A 37 -0.83 18.04 -14.97
N LYS A 38 -1.08 16.73 -15.00
CA LYS A 38 -0.14 15.73 -15.49
C LYS A 38 -0.03 15.65 -17.01
N ALA A 39 -0.96 16.27 -17.75
CA ALA A 39 -0.93 16.32 -19.22
C ALA A 39 0.11 17.32 -19.75
N ALA A 40 0.69 18.16 -18.88
CA ALA A 40 1.82 19.00 -19.21
C ALA A 40 3.07 18.15 -19.55
N GLY A 41 4.05 18.76 -20.22
CA GLY A 41 5.31 18.09 -20.55
C GLY A 41 6.07 17.62 -19.30
N VAL A 42 6.97 16.65 -19.45
CA VAL A 42 7.70 16.02 -18.33
C VAL A 42 8.42 17.01 -17.40
N TRP A 43 8.84 18.16 -17.93
CA TRP A 43 9.54 19.22 -17.19
C TRP A 43 8.61 20.17 -16.42
N SER A 44 7.34 20.28 -16.82
CA SER A 44 6.36 21.21 -16.23
C SER A 44 5.26 20.51 -15.45
N ALA A 45 5.00 19.24 -15.72
CA ALA A 45 4.06 18.44 -14.95
C ALA A 45 4.54 18.31 -13.50
N PRO A 46 3.64 18.47 -12.51
CA PRO A 46 4.01 18.39 -11.11
C PRO A 46 4.52 16.98 -10.76
N SER A 47 5.48 16.92 -9.84
CA SER A 47 6.02 15.66 -9.35
C SER A 47 5.08 14.99 -8.37
N GLY A 48 4.84 13.70 -8.59
CA GLY A 48 3.97 12.88 -7.75
C GLY A 48 3.09 11.96 -8.60
N VAL A 49 2.68 10.84 -8.00
CA VAL A 49 1.72 9.89 -8.55
C VAL A 49 0.84 9.34 -7.42
N PRO A 50 -0.41 8.93 -7.72
CA PRO A 50 -1.22 8.18 -6.78
C PRO A 50 -0.67 6.75 -6.58
N GLY A 51 -0.91 6.16 -5.40
CA GLY A 51 -0.34 4.86 -5.06
C GLY A 51 -0.69 4.28 -3.68
N VAL A 52 -1.28 5.08 -2.77
CA VAL A 52 -1.65 4.64 -1.40
C VAL A 52 -2.49 3.37 -1.39
N GLU A 53 -3.42 3.24 -2.33
CA GLU A 53 -4.36 2.12 -2.39
C GLU A 53 -3.80 0.90 -3.15
N THR A 54 -2.75 1.08 -3.97
CA THR A 54 -2.24 0.03 -4.86
C THR A 54 -0.97 -0.65 -4.33
N MET A 55 -0.27 -0.04 -3.36
CA MET A 55 1.03 -0.56 -2.89
C MET A 55 0.96 -2.00 -2.39
N VAL A 56 0.16 -2.27 -1.36
CA VAL A 56 0.07 -3.62 -0.79
C VAL A 56 -0.60 -4.59 -1.77
N PRO A 57 -1.68 -4.24 -2.50
CA PRO A 57 -2.24 -5.13 -3.51
C PRO A 57 -1.28 -5.61 -4.59
N LEU A 58 -0.40 -4.72 -5.08
CA LEU A 58 0.62 -5.08 -6.08
C LEU A 58 1.74 -5.94 -5.49
N LEU A 59 2.16 -5.66 -4.25
CA LEU A 59 3.16 -6.48 -3.57
C LEU A 59 2.64 -7.88 -3.26
N LEU A 60 1.38 -8.00 -2.81
CA LEU A 60 0.76 -9.29 -2.55
C LEU A 60 0.52 -10.10 -3.82
N ALA A 61 0.18 -9.47 -4.95
CA ALA A 61 0.09 -10.18 -6.24
C ALA A 61 1.44 -10.79 -6.61
N ARG A 62 2.55 -10.03 -6.48
CA ARG A 62 3.90 -10.60 -6.67
C ARG A 62 4.21 -11.70 -5.67
N ALA A 63 3.92 -11.50 -4.39
CA ALA A 63 4.24 -12.47 -3.36
C ALA A 63 3.43 -13.77 -3.41
N ARG A 64 2.37 -13.81 -4.22
CA ARG A 64 1.57 -15.02 -4.49
C ARG A 64 1.98 -15.74 -5.77
N ASP A 65 2.79 -15.10 -6.61
CA ASP A 65 3.43 -15.77 -7.74
C ASP A 65 4.56 -16.64 -7.19
N GLU A 66 4.41 -17.97 -7.30
CA GLU A 66 5.40 -18.94 -6.80
C GLU A 66 6.79 -18.79 -7.46
N ALA A 67 6.86 -18.15 -8.63
CA ALA A 67 8.13 -17.85 -9.29
C ALA A 67 8.83 -16.59 -8.75
N ASP A 68 8.14 -15.77 -7.96
CA ASP A 68 8.70 -14.56 -7.37
C ASP A 68 9.33 -14.86 -5.99
N PRO A 69 10.55 -14.37 -5.69
CA PRO A 69 11.18 -14.62 -4.39
C PRO A 69 10.59 -13.78 -3.24
N LEU A 70 9.71 -12.82 -3.51
CA LEU A 70 9.04 -12.04 -2.47
C LEU A 70 7.99 -12.89 -1.73
N THR A 71 8.03 -12.89 -0.40
CA THR A 71 7.06 -13.63 0.43
C THR A 71 6.03 -12.70 1.05
N VAL A 72 4.87 -13.24 1.41
CA VAL A 72 3.82 -12.49 2.15
C VAL A 72 4.36 -11.96 3.48
N ASP A 73 5.17 -12.74 4.19
CA ASP A 73 5.80 -12.32 5.45
C ASP A 73 6.70 -11.10 5.23
N ARG A 74 7.49 -11.09 4.14
CA ARG A 74 8.33 -9.93 3.80
C ARG A 74 7.49 -8.71 3.45
N VAL A 75 6.34 -8.87 2.78
CA VAL A 75 5.39 -7.78 2.53
C VAL A 75 4.87 -7.21 3.86
N CYS A 76 4.35 -8.06 4.74
CA CYS A 76 3.86 -7.67 6.06
C CYS A 76 4.94 -6.95 6.88
N GLU A 77 6.17 -7.46 6.86
CA GLU A 77 7.29 -6.86 7.56
C GLU A 77 7.61 -5.47 6.99
N ALA A 78 7.74 -5.35 5.66
CA ALA A 78 8.16 -4.10 5.01
C ALA A 78 7.09 -3.00 5.01
N THR A 79 5.81 -3.36 5.08
CA THR A 79 4.71 -2.38 5.00
C THR A 79 4.00 -2.13 6.33
N ALA A 80 4.22 -2.96 7.36
CA ALA A 80 3.54 -2.82 8.65
C ALA A 80 4.49 -2.90 9.85
N ARG A 81 5.25 -4.00 10.00
CA ARG A 81 6.09 -4.22 11.19
C ARG A 81 7.27 -3.27 11.26
N ALA A 82 8.14 -3.25 10.24
CA ALA A 82 9.33 -2.42 10.22
C ALA A 82 9.04 -0.91 10.33
N PRO A 83 7.97 -0.36 9.68
CA PRO A 83 7.53 1.00 9.94
C PRO A 83 7.08 1.24 11.39
N ALA A 84 6.28 0.34 11.97
CA ALA A 84 5.81 0.48 13.35
C ALA A 84 6.97 0.48 14.35
N ASP A 85 7.93 -0.43 14.18
CA ASP A 85 9.13 -0.52 15.02
C ASP A 85 9.98 0.76 14.92
N ARG A 86 10.22 1.25 13.70
CA ARG A 86 11.01 2.49 13.46
C ARG A 86 10.35 3.75 14.01
N LEU A 87 9.02 3.79 14.03
CA LEU A 87 8.24 4.91 14.55
C LEU A 87 7.94 4.79 16.04
N GLY A 88 8.38 3.72 16.71
CA GLY A 88 8.12 3.50 18.13
C GLY A 88 6.64 3.31 18.44
N LEU A 89 5.92 2.56 17.61
CA LEU A 89 4.48 2.29 17.74
C LEU A 89 4.24 0.86 18.25
N PRO A 90 4.39 0.60 19.57
CA PRO A 90 4.42 -0.74 20.13
C PRO A 90 3.07 -1.46 20.10
N SER A 91 1.97 -0.83 19.70
CA SER A 91 0.68 -1.50 19.48
C SER A 91 0.40 -1.82 18.01
N LYS A 92 1.26 -1.42 17.07
CA LYS A 92 1.01 -1.49 15.62
C LYS A 92 1.88 -2.55 14.93
N GLY A 93 1.53 -2.85 13.67
CA GLY A 93 2.39 -3.61 12.76
C GLY A 93 2.54 -5.10 13.06
N ARG A 94 1.76 -5.66 14.00
CA ARG A 94 1.82 -7.09 14.36
C ARG A 94 0.47 -7.64 14.79
N ILE A 95 0.26 -8.94 14.56
CA ILE A 95 -0.89 -9.68 15.10
C ILE A 95 -0.39 -10.44 16.33
N ALA A 96 -0.63 -9.86 17.51
CA ALA A 96 -0.21 -10.44 18.78
C ALA A 96 -1.10 -9.94 19.93
N PRO A 97 -1.20 -10.67 21.06
CA PRO A 97 -1.87 -10.17 22.25
C PRO A 97 -1.35 -8.77 22.66
N GLY A 98 -2.28 -7.87 22.98
CA GLY A 98 -1.99 -6.48 23.34
C GLY A 98 -1.68 -5.53 22.17
N ALA A 99 -1.65 -6.01 20.92
CA ALA A 99 -1.61 -5.14 19.75
C ALA A 99 -3.01 -4.58 19.43
N ASP A 100 -3.06 -3.44 18.76
CA ASP A 100 -4.29 -2.91 18.18
C ASP A 100 -4.81 -3.89 17.13
N ALA A 101 -6.12 -4.12 17.12
CA ALA A 101 -6.79 -4.95 16.12
C ALA A 101 -6.91 -4.22 14.75
N ASP A 102 -5.77 -3.79 14.22
CA ASP A 102 -5.57 -3.24 12.89
C ASP A 102 -5.25 -4.38 11.92
N VAL A 103 -6.31 -5.01 11.40
CA VAL A 103 -6.21 -6.26 10.64
C VAL A 103 -6.82 -6.06 9.26
N VAL A 104 -6.14 -6.55 8.22
CA VAL A 104 -6.65 -6.52 6.85
C VAL A 104 -6.79 -7.95 6.35
N LEU A 105 -7.99 -8.28 5.85
CA LEU A 105 -8.23 -9.52 5.11
C LEU A 105 -8.17 -9.20 3.63
N TYR A 106 -7.38 -9.99 2.89
CA TYR A 106 -7.21 -9.86 1.45
C TYR A 106 -8.00 -10.94 0.71
N GLU A 107 -8.55 -10.60 -0.44
CA GLU A 107 -9.22 -11.56 -1.33
C GLU A 107 -8.24 -12.64 -1.81
N SER A 108 -8.72 -13.84 -2.14
CA SER A 108 -7.88 -14.87 -2.76
C SER A 108 -7.61 -14.59 -4.24
N ALA A 109 -8.57 -13.96 -4.93
CA ALA A 109 -8.48 -13.66 -6.35
C ALA A 109 -7.74 -12.34 -6.62
N GLU A 110 -7.02 -12.30 -7.74
CA GLU A 110 -6.47 -11.07 -8.28
C GLU A 110 -7.52 -10.32 -9.10
N ARG A 111 -7.43 -8.98 -9.09
CA ARG A 111 -8.23 -8.11 -9.96
C ARG A 111 -7.34 -7.06 -10.61
N PRO A 112 -7.62 -6.63 -11.85
CA PRO A 112 -6.86 -5.56 -12.46
C PRO A 112 -7.10 -4.24 -11.71
N VAL A 113 -6.01 -3.50 -11.48
CA VAL A 113 -6.07 -2.14 -10.95
C VAL A 113 -6.77 -1.26 -11.98
N ARG A 114 -7.84 -0.57 -11.54
CA ARG A 114 -8.57 0.40 -12.36
C ARG A 114 -8.66 1.74 -11.65
N GLY A 115 -8.11 2.80 -12.26
CA GLY A 115 -8.02 4.11 -11.62
C GLY A 115 -9.36 4.73 -11.24
N ASP A 116 -10.44 4.42 -11.98
CA ASP A 116 -11.79 4.91 -11.72
C ASP A 116 -12.49 4.21 -10.54
N ALA A 117 -12.06 2.99 -10.22
CA ALA A 117 -12.49 2.20 -9.06
C ALA A 117 -11.65 2.48 -7.80
N LEU A 118 -10.59 3.29 -7.88
CA LEU A 118 -9.81 3.73 -6.72
C LEU A 118 -10.47 4.93 -6.04
N HIS A 119 -10.16 5.10 -4.75
CA HIS A 119 -10.75 6.09 -3.86
C HIS A 119 -9.96 7.40 -3.81
N SER A 120 -8.79 7.47 -4.46
CA SER A 120 -8.05 8.73 -4.60
C SER A 120 -8.84 9.73 -5.46
N ARG A 121 -8.86 11.01 -5.04
CA ARG A 121 -9.61 12.07 -5.73
C ARG A 121 -9.26 12.25 -7.21
N CYS A 122 -8.03 11.87 -7.61
CA CYS A 122 -7.57 12.05 -8.98
C CYS A 122 -8.11 11.00 -9.97
N ARG A 123 -8.64 9.85 -9.49
CA ARG A 123 -9.27 8.80 -10.30
C ARG A 123 -8.42 8.31 -11.50
N TRP A 124 -7.12 8.22 -11.31
CA TRP A 124 -6.17 7.61 -12.25
C TRP A 124 -5.05 6.92 -11.49
N THR A 125 -4.32 6.03 -12.16
CA THR A 125 -3.19 5.28 -11.56
C THR A 125 -2.10 5.00 -12.59
N PRO A 126 -0.80 5.04 -12.21
CA PRO A 126 0.28 4.59 -13.09
C PRO A 126 0.32 3.06 -13.24
N PHE A 127 -0.52 2.33 -12.49
CA PHE A 127 -0.54 0.86 -12.44
C PHE A 127 -1.76 0.26 -13.16
N GLU A 128 -2.42 1.02 -14.04
CA GLU A 128 -3.63 0.62 -14.76
C GLU A 128 -3.45 -0.77 -15.42
N GLY A 129 -4.45 -1.64 -15.23
CA GLY A 129 -4.49 -2.99 -15.80
C GLY A 129 -3.58 -4.03 -15.13
N ARG A 130 -2.69 -3.65 -14.21
CA ARG A 130 -1.86 -4.62 -13.47
C ARG A 130 -2.71 -5.44 -12.51
N ALA A 131 -2.39 -6.72 -12.35
CA ALA A 131 -3.04 -7.57 -11.37
C ALA A 131 -2.69 -7.13 -9.94
N GLY A 132 -3.70 -7.08 -9.06
CA GLY A 132 -3.56 -6.72 -7.65
C GLY A 132 -4.49 -7.54 -6.77
N VAL A 133 -4.04 -7.82 -5.55
CA VAL A 133 -4.80 -8.52 -4.52
C VAL A 133 -5.40 -7.50 -3.55
N PHE A 134 -6.68 -7.21 -3.68
CA PHE A 134 -7.33 -6.13 -2.91
C PHE A 134 -7.92 -6.64 -1.58
N PRO A 135 -8.05 -5.76 -0.57
CA PRO A 135 -8.68 -6.12 0.70
C PRO A 135 -10.17 -6.42 0.51
N SER A 136 -10.70 -7.34 1.30
CA SER A 136 -12.14 -7.56 1.50
C SER A 136 -12.63 -7.00 2.83
N LEU A 137 -11.75 -6.85 3.82
CA LEU A 137 -12.04 -6.27 5.12
C LEU A 137 -10.80 -5.53 5.65
N THR A 138 -11.01 -4.33 6.20
CA THR A 138 -10.01 -3.59 6.96
C THR A 138 -10.63 -3.23 8.30
N LEU A 139 -9.99 -3.69 9.37
CA LEU A 139 -10.30 -3.33 10.74
C LEU A 139 -9.33 -2.26 11.22
N LEU A 140 -9.84 -1.29 11.98
CA LEU A 140 -9.05 -0.30 12.71
C LEU A 140 -9.45 -0.40 14.18
N ARG A 141 -8.54 -0.93 15.01
CA ARG A 141 -8.78 -1.25 16.42
C ARG A 141 -10.06 -2.06 16.64
N GLY A 142 -10.27 -3.07 15.80
CA GLY A 142 -11.38 -4.01 15.89
C GLY A 142 -12.68 -3.53 15.24
N GLU A 143 -12.75 -2.28 14.81
CA GLU A 143 -13.91 -1.70 14.15
C GLU A 143 -13.76 -1.78 12.62
N VAL A 144 -14.84 -2.08 11.90
CA VAL A 144 -14.83 -2.12 10.44
C VAL A 144 -14.56 -0.71 9.90
N ALA A 145 -13.43 -0.53 9.22
CA ALA A 145 -13.07 0.70 8.50
C ALA A 145 -13.44 0.60 7.02
N TYR A 146 -13.27 -0.58 6.43
CA TYR A 146 -13.67 -0.90 5.05
C TYR A 146 -14.12 -2.34 4.96
N GLU A 147 -15.15 -2.60 4.16
CA GLU A 147 -15.59 -3.94 3.84
C GLU A 147 -16.11 -4.01 2.40
N ARG A 148 -15.74 -5.07 1.69
CA ARG A 148 -16.27 -5.41 0.38
C ARG A 148 -16.93 -6.79 0.41
N ARG A 149 -18.25 -6.82 0.23
CA ARG A 149 -19.04 -8.07 0.17
C ARG A 149 -19.94 -8.06 -1.04
N GLY A 150 -19.92 -9.15 -1.82
CA GLY A 150 -20.77 -9.31 -3.00
C GLY A 150 -20.61 -8.19 -4.03
N GLY A 151 -19.40 -7.62 -4.15
CA GLY A 151 -19.12 -6.50 -5.06
C GLY A 151 -19.51 -5.11 -4.53
N THR A 152 -20.19 -5.03 -3.39
CA THR A 152 -20.54 -3.76 -2.74
C THR A 152 -19.47 -3.37 -1.73
N GLU A 153 -19.02 -2.12 -1.79
CA GLU A 153 -18.10 -1.54 -0.82
C GLU A 153 -18.84 -0.74 0.25
N ARG A 154 -18.37 -0.82 1.48
CA ARG A 154 -18.87 -0.07 2.64
C ARG A 154 -17.70 0.48 3.43
N PHE A 155 -17.86 1.71 3.90
CA PHE A 155 -16.89 2.39 4.75
C PHE A 155 -17.48 2.59 6.13
N GLY A 156 -16.68 2.28 7.15
CA GLY A 156 -17.02 2.61 8.53
C GLY A 156 -16.94 4.12 8.79
N PRO A 157 -17.42 4.57 9.96
CA PRO A 157 -17.23 5.96 10.36
C PRO A 157 -15.75 6.31 10.51
N ALA A 158 -15.41 7.59 10.34
CA ALA A 158 -14.04 8.06 10.57
C ALA A 158 -13.66 7.89 12.05
N ARG A 159 -12.61 7.10 12.30
CA ARG A 159 -12.11 6.80 13.66
C ARG A 159 -10.60 7.05 13.80
N GLY A 160 -9.97 7.79 12.87
CA GLY A 160 -8.54 8.09 12.96
C GLY A 160 -8.19 8.84 14.24
N ARG A 161 -7.03 8.54 14.83
CA ARG A 161 -6.45 9.28 15.96
C ARG A 161 -4.94 9.39 15.80
N ASN A 162 -4.33 10.38 16.44
CA ASN A 162 -2.88 10.52 16.45
C ASN A 162 -2.27 9.39 17.30
N ALA A 163 -1.46 8.54 16.68
CA ALA A 163 -0.85 7.39 17.34
C ALA A 163 0.25 7.77 18.34
N CYS A 164 0.85 8.96 18.20
CA CYS A 164 1.92 9.45 19.09
C CYS A 164 1.36 10.21 20.31
N ALA A 165 0.07 10.56 20.33
CA ALA A 165 -0.54 11.31 21.42
C ALA A 165 -0.88 10.43 22.64
N GLU A 166 -0.85 9.11 22.51
CA GLU A 166 -1.20 8.14 23.56
C GLU A 166 0.04 7.57 24.30
N SER A 167 1.23 8.09 24.01
CA SER A 167 2.51 7.64 24.58
C SER A 167 3.01 8.52 25.74
N GLY A 168 2.14 9.35 26.32
CA GLY A 168 2.43 10.26 27.43
C GLY A 168 1.85 9.80 28.76
#